data_AF-A0A443ZHD7-F1
#
_entry.id   AF-A0A443ZHD7-F1
#
_cell.length_a   1.000
_cell.length_b   1.000
_cell.length_c   1.000
_cell.angle_alpha   90.00
_cell.angle_beta   90.00
_cell.angle_gamma   90.00
#
_symmetry.space_group_name_H-M   'P 1'
#
loop_
_entity.id
_entity.type
_entity.pdbx_description
1 polymer ?
#
loop_
_entity_poly.entity_id
_entity_poly.type
_entity_poly.pdbx_seq_one_letter_code
_entity_poly.pdbx_strand_id
1 'polypeptide(L)' 'MAAKIEYVVIDGCIQDGAKVVRKGEVYVPPSKELAEELIDEGKIAPRGKLPAKDEQDDGD' A
#
# COMPACT_ATOMS: atom_id res chain seq x y z
N MET A 1 -5.84 -16.24 -5.24
CA MET A 1 -4.74 -16.06 -4.26
C MET A 1 -4.67 -14.56 -3.99
N ALA A 2 -5.00 -14.09 -2.78
CA ALA A 2 -5.21 -12.65 -2.53
C ALA A 2 -3.92 -11.84 -2.77
N ALA A 3 -3.93 -10.98 -3.79
CA ALA A 3 -2.83 -10.06 -4.06
C ALA A 3 -2.70 -9.10 -2.87
N LYS A 4 -1.62 -9.22 -2.10
CA LYS A 4 -1.29 -8.23 -1.06
C LYS A 4 -0.83 -6.98 -1.79
N ILE A 5 -1.62 -5.92 -1.73
CA ILE A 5 -1.23 -4.62 -2.27
C ILE A 5 -0.05 -4.14 -1.43
N GLU A 6 1.10 -3.98 -2.06
CA GLU A 6 2.29 -3.40 -1.44
C GLU A 6 2.17 -1.88 -1.44
N TYR A 7 2.49 -1.23 -0.32
CA TYR A 7 2.54 0.22 -0.20
C TYR A 7 3.97 0.68 0.03
N VAL A 8 4.28 1.92 -0.30
CA VAL A 8 5.57 2.55 -0.03
C VAL A 8 5.33 3.79 0.80
N VAL A 9 6.15 4.00 1.83
CA VAL A 9 6.11 5.23 2.62
C VAL A 9 6.68 6.35 1.75
N ILE A 10 5.86 7.34 1.45
CA ILE A 10 6.26 8.50 0.62
C ILE A 10 6.56 9.72 1.48
N ASP A 11 6.05 9.75 2.71
CA ASP A 11 6.26 10.84 3.65
C ASP A 11 6.43 10.34 5.09
N GLY A 12 7.42 10.89 5.79
CA GLY A 12 7.73 10.54 7.17
C GLY A 12 8.24 9.11 7.40
N CYS A 13 7.80 8.52 8.50
CA CYS A 13 8.03 7.13 8.86
C CYS A 13 6.77 6.54 9.52
N ILE A 14 6.58 5.24 9.36
CA ILE A 14 5.46 4.51 9.94
C ILE A 14 5.99 3.59 11.01
N GLN A 15 5.42 3.72 12.20
CA GLN A 15 5.71 2.84 13.31
C GLN A 15 4.61 1.78 13.39
N ASP A 16 4.98 0.55 13.05
CA ASP A 16 4.14 -0.63 13.12
C ASP A 16 4.65 -1.51 14.26
N GLY A 17 4.13 -1.27 15.46
CA GLY A 17 4.61 -1.89 16.70
C GLY A 17 6.09 -1.62 16.94
N ALA A 18 6.91 -2.67 16.82
CA ALA A 18 8.37 -2.61 17.00
C ALA A 18 9.13 -2.26 15.70
N LYS A 19 8.46 -2.27 14.55
CA LYS A 19 9.09 -1.99 13.25
C LYS A 19 8.85 -0.53 12.88
N VAL A 20 9.91 0.16 12.49
CA VAL A 20 9.82 1.50 11.91
C VAL A 20 10.15 1.40 10.42
N VAL A 21 9.19 1.74 9.57
CA VAL A 21 9.33 1.75 8.12
C VAL A 21 9.51 3.19 7.67
N ARG A 22 10.65 3.51 7.07
CA ARG A 22 10.99 4.88 6.68
C ARG A 22 10.52 5.20 5.26
N LYS A 23 10.48 6.48 4.93
CA LYS A 23 10.30 6.95 3.56
C LYS A 23 11.18 6.18 2.56
N GLY A 24 10.55 5.70 1.50
CA GLY A 24 11.16 4.87 0.46
C GLY A 24 11.09 3.36 0.73
N GLU A 25 10.75 2.95 1.95
CA GLU A 25 10.59 1.53 2.28
C GLU A 25 9.17 1.04 2.01
N VAL A 26 9.07 -0.26 1.74
CA VAL A 26 7.80 -0.96 1.53
C VAL A 26 7.12 -1.18 2.88
N TYR A 27 5.90 -0.65 2.99
CA TYR A 27 5.01 -0.88 4.10
C TYR A 27 3.88 -1.80 3.65
N VAL A 28 3.59 -2.83 4.45
CA VAL A 28 2.45 -3.73 4.23
C VAL A 28 1.53 -3.54 5.43
N PRO A 29 0.45 -2.75 5.28
CA PRO A 29 -0.47 -2.51 6.37
C PRO A 29 -1.14 -3.82 6.82
N PRO A 30 -1.31 -4.04 8.14
CA PRO A 30 -1.97 -5.21 8.69
C PRO A 30 -3.48 -5.25 8.39
N SER A 31 -4.10 -4.12 8.04
CA SER A 31 -5.53 -4.01 7.77
C SER A 31 -5.83 -2.92 6.74
N LYS A 32 -6.93 -3.09 6.00
CA LYS A 32 -7.34 -2.15 4.94
C LYS A 32 -7.65 -0.76 5.50
N GLU A 33 -8.31 -0.68 6.65
CA GLU A 33 -8.65 0.58 7.32
C GLU A 33 -7.39 1.43 7.60
N LEU A 34 -6.34 0.80 8.14
CA LEU A 34 -5.06 1.48 8.39
C LEU A 34 -4.37 1.89 7.08
N ALA A 35 -4.47 1.06 6.04
CA ALA A 35 -3.95 1.42 4.72
C ALA A 35 -4.63 2.68 4.19
N GLU A 36 -5.96 2.74 4.27
CA GLU A 36 -6.76 3.86 3.78
C GLU A 36 -6.48 5.14 4.58
N GLU A 37 -6.38 5.07 5.90
CA GLU A 37 -6.01 6.19 6.76
C GLU A 37 -4.63 6.75 6.41
N LEU A 38 -3.63 5.88 6.24
CA LEU A 38 -2.26 6.31 5.90
C LEU A 38 -2.14 6.86 4.47
N ILE A 39 -3.01 6.42 3.55
CA ILE A 39 -3.10 6.96 2.18
C ILE A 39 -3.79 8.32 2.20
N ASP A 40 -4.88 8.46 2.97
CA ASP A 40 -5.63 9.71 3.14
C ASP A 40 -4.74 10.79 3.78
N GLU A 41 -3.96 10.43 4.80
CA GLU A 41 -2.93 11.29 5.38
C GLU A 41 -1.76 11.59 4.42
N GLY A 42 -1.63 10.86 3.30
CA GLY A 42 -0.53 11.03 2.35
C GLY A 42 0.82 10.49 2.85
N LYS A 43 0.83 9.62 3.87
CA LYS A 43 2.05 8.99 4.41
C LYS A 43 2.53 7.84 3.53
N ILE A 44 1.60 7.04 2.99
CA ILE A 44 1.92 5.93 2.08
C ILE A 44 1.21 6.05 0.73
N ALA A 45 1.79 5.42 -0.28
CA ALA A 45 1.19 5.27 -1.60
C ALA A 45 1.19 3.80 -2.03
N PRO A 46 0.16 3.33 -2.75
CA PRO A 46 0.15 1.99 -3.33
C PRO A 46 1.28 1.87 -4.35
N ARG A 47 2.22 0.96 -4.09
CA ARG A 47 3.37 0.66 -4.96
C ARG A 47 2.92 0.09 -6.31
N GLY A 48 1.74 -0.55 -6.32
CA GLY A 48 1.15 -1.24 -7.47
C GLY A 48 0.15 -0.44 -8.32
N LYS A 49 0.05 0.89 -8.19
CA LYS A 49 -0.65 1.72 -9.20
C LYS A 49 0.28 2.15 -10.35
N LEU A 50 1.06 1.22 -10.89
CA LEU A 50 1.15 1.13 -12.35
C LEU A 50 -0.08 0.33 -12.77
N PRO A 51 -0.84 0.72 -13.80
CA PRO A 51 -2.07 0.03 -14.18
C PRO A 51 -1.77 -1.47 -14.29
N ALA A 52 -2.43 -2.26 -13.44
CA ALA A 52 -2.45 -3.70 -13.58
C ALA A 52 -2.98 -3.97 -14.99
N LYS A 53 -2.10 -4.43 -15.88
CA LYS A 53 -2.48 -4.92 -17.19
C LYS A 53 -3.02 -6.34 -17.07
N ASP A 54 -4.04 -6.47 -16.24
CA ASP A 54 -4.89 -7.64 -16.03
C ASP A 54 -6.19 -7.02 -15.47
N GLU A 55 -7.02 -6.34 -16.26
CA GLU A 55 -7.82 -6.90 -17.36
C GLU A 55 -8.22 -8.35 -17.10
N GLN A 56 -9.09 -8.53 -16.12
CA GLN A 56 -10.09 -9.58 -16.19
C GLN A 56 -11.42 -8.98 -15.75
N ASP A 57 -12.31 -8.70 -16.71
CA ASP A 57 -13.67 -9.27 -16.82
C ASP A 57 -14.52 -8.41 -17.77
N ASP A 58 -14.81 -8.91 -18.99
CA ASP A 58 -16.18 -9.13 -19.47
C ASP A 58 -16.12 -9.83 -20.85
N GLY A 59 -16.87 -10.91 -21.00
CA GLY A 59 -16.77 -11.86 -22.11
C GLY A 59 -17.48 -11.45 -23.40
N ASP A 60 -17.11 -12.15 -24.47
CA ASP A 60 -17.97 -12.54 -25.59
C ASP A 60 -17.55 -13.94 -26.08
#